data_AF-A0A1F7NWH2-F1
#
_entry.id   AF-A0A1F7NWH2-F1
#
_cell.length_a   1.000
_cell.length_b   1.000
_cell.length_c   1.000
_cell.angle_alpha   90.00
_cell.angle_beta   90.00
_cell.angle_gamma   90.00
#
_symmetry.space_group_name_H-M   'P 1'
#
loop_
_entity.id
_entity.type
_entity.pdbx_description
1 polymer ?
#
loop_
_entity_poly.entity_id
_entity_poly.type
_entity_poly.pdbx_seq_one_letter_code
_entity_poly.pdbx_strand_id
1 'polypeptide(L)'
;MQAAWPAGWTLYDNFTMFAEKVNKLSAGRLKIETLPAGAIVPPFELLDAVHKKVLDGAHSWAAYWVGKNKTAVLFTGGPGGTHGMDFIDAMGWMYEGGGLQLYNEFYRDVLKVNVIAIPILPAGPQAFGWFKRPIKNLADFKGMKCRQTGMAAEVFTAMGMRTVNMPGGEILPAAERGVIDCAEWVGGVEDLRAGFHNIWKYHYTPGMHENVTIGELIINGDVWKKLPPDLQEIIHTAATETFFRWWMRWQRQHADALKELQEKHKVNILKTPDDILIEFLKTWDKIAAQEAAKNPFFKKVWESQKQYASFVVPTKRFMFPPYEFAADHYWPRKK
;
A
#
# COMPACT_ATOMS: atom_id res chain seq x y z
N MET A 1 -5.73 -2.64 19.77
CA MET A 1 -4.96 -2.05 18.65
C MET A 1 -5.94 -1.50 17.63
N GLN A 2 -5.58 -0.47 16.85
CA GLN A 2 -6.49 0.17 15.88
C GLN A 2 -5.97 0.11 14.44
N ALA A 3 -6.85 -0.11 13.48
CA ALA A 3 -6.55 -0.01 12.06
C ALA A 3 -6.70 1.43 11.53
N ALA A 4 -6.02 1.71 10.42
CA ALA A 4 -6.23 2.91 9.62
C ALA A 4 -7.44 2.83 8.68
N TRP A 5 -8.11 1.68 8.63
CA TRP A 5 -9.16 1.35 7.65
C TRP A 5 -10.53 1.15 8.32
N PRO A 6 -11.65 1.52 7.65
CA PRO A 6 -12.99 1.25 8.14
C PRO A 6 -13.29 -0.25 8.30
N ALA A 7 -14.26 -0.59 9.15
CA ALA A 7 -14.79 -1.95 9.23
C ALA A 7 -15.45 -2.37 7.91
N GLY A 8 -15.40 -3.68 7.59
CA GLY A 8 -15.97 -4.26 6.38
C GLY A 8 -15.06 -4.17 5.13
N TRP A 9 -13.98 -3.40 5.20
CA TRP A 9 -12.97 -3.31 4.15
C TRP A 9 -11.99 -4.48 4.25
N THR A 10 -11.44 -4.94 3.12
CA THR A 10 -10.55 -6.12 3.10
C THR A 10 -9.23 -5.86 3.82
N LEU A 11 -8.78 -4.61 3.88
CA LEU A 11 -7.61 -4.22 4.67
C LEU A 11 -7.87 -4.38 6.18
N TYR A 12 -9.11 -4.16 6.64
CA TYR A 12 -9.50 -4.46 8.02
C TYR A 12 -9.61 -5.97 8.26
N ASP A 13 -10.09 -6.73 7.26
CA ASP A 13 -10.09 -8.21 7.32
C ASP A 13 -8.67 -8.79 7.46
N ASN A 14 -7.65 -8.14 6.88
CA ASN A 14 -6.25 -8.53 7.09
C ASN A 14 -5.85 -8.42 8.57
N PHE A 15 -6.21 -7.30 9.19
CA PHE A 15 -5.91 -7.03 10.59
C PHE A 15 -6.64 -7.99 11.55
N THR A 16 -7.92 -8.27 11.28
CA THR A 16 -8.67 -9.26 12.08
C THR A 16 -8.10 -10.66 11.91
N MET A 17 -7.72 -11.05 10.69
CA MET A 17 -7.07 -12.33 10.42
C MET A 17 -5.75 -12.48 11.20
N PHE A 18 -4.94 -11.42 11.24
CA PHE A 18 -3.71 -11.39 12.05
C PHE A 18 -4.00 -11.57 13.54
N ALA A 19 -4.95 -10.80 14.09
CA ALA A 19 -5.31 -10.88 15.50
C ALA A 19 -5.82 -12.28 15.89
N GLU A 20 -6.68 -12.88 15.07
CA GLU A 20 -7.17 -14.25 15.27
C GLU A 20 -6.03 -15.27 15.28
N LYS A 21 -5.05 -15.10 14.37
CA LYS A 21 -3.86 -15.97 14.30
C LYS A 21 -3.03 -15.89 15.58
N VAL A 22 -2.73 -14.68 16.05
CA VAL A 22 -1.98 -14.47 17.30
C VAL A 22 -2.71 -15.07 18.50
N ASN A 23 -4.01 -14.84 18.61
CA ASN A 23 -4.82 -15.37 19.71
C ASN A 23 -4.77 -16.91 19.74
N LYS A 24 -4.84 -17.55 18.57
CA LYS A 24 -4.77 -19.01 18.44
C LYS A 24 -3.37 -19.55 18.73
N LEU A 25 -2.33 -18.98 18.13
CA LEU A 25 -0.95 -19.44 18.29
C LEU A 25 -0.42 -19.24 19.72
N SER A 26 -0.87 -18.18 20.41
CA SER A 26 -0.47 -17.91 21.79
C SER A 26 -1.25 -18.72 22.83
N ALA A 27 -2.24 -19.52 22.40
CA ALA A 27 -3.16 -20.22 23.29
C ALA A 27 -3.82 -19.28 24.31
N GLY A 28 -4.18 -18.07 23.89
CA GLY A 28 -4.80 -17.05 24.73
C GLY A 28 -3.85 -16.27 25.65
N ARG A 29 -2.54 -16.56 25.66
CA ARG A 29 -1.55 -15.79 26.44
C ARG A 29 -1.38 -14.36 25.94
N LEU A 30 -1.70 -14.12 24.67
CA LEU A 30 -1.76 -12.79 24.07
C LEU A 30 -3.12 -12.63 23.39
N LYS A 31 -3.79 -11.52 23.68
CA LYS A 31 -5.05 -11.15 23.03
C LYS A 31 -4.90 -9.82 22.32
N ILE A 32 -5.17 -9.81 21.01
CA ILE A 32 -5.25 -8.59 20.22
C ILE A 32 -6.73 -8.27 19.96
N GLU A 33 -7.18 -7.14 20.47
CA GLU A 33 -8.46 -6.54 20.08
C GLU A 33 -8.26 -5.61 18.88
N THR A 34 -9.12 -5.76 17.88
CA THR A 34 -9.08 -4.98 16.64
C THR A 34 -10.16 -3.91 16.66
N LEU A 35 -9.74 -2.66 16.51
CA LEU A 35 -10.61 -1.50 16.40
C LEU A 35 -10.52 -0.91 14.99
N PRO A 36 -11.64 -0.51 14.36
CA PRO A 36 -11.62 0.10 13.04
C PRO A 36 -11.09 1.55 13.08
N ALA A 37 -10.90 2.14 11.90
CA ALA A 37 -10.52 3.54 11.75
C ALA A 37 -11.41 4.48 12.58
N GLY A 38 -10.79 5.43 13.29
CA GLY A 38 -11.48 6.48 14.03
C GLY A 38 -12.09 6.03 15.36
N ALA A 39 -11.93 4.77 15.77
CA ALA A 39 -12.49 4.29 17.04
C ALA A 39 -11.90 4.99 18.27
N ILE A 40 -10.59 5.26 18.26
CA ILE A 40 -9.88 5.98 19.33
C ILE A 40 -9.26 7.26 18.78
N VAL A 41 -8.54 7.18 17.66
CA VAL A 41 -7.92 8.34 16.99
C VAL A 41 -8.14 8.30 15.47
N PRO A 42 -8.10 9.45 14.77
CA PRO A 42 -8.07 9.50 13.31
C PRO A 42 -6.89 8.70 12.69
N PRO A 43 -7.02 8.16 11.47
CA PRO A 43 -5.97 7.33 10.85
C PRO A 43 -4.58 7.97 10.78
N PHE A 44 -4.50 9.27 10.48
CA PHE A 44 -3.22 9.99 10.38
C PHE A 44 -2.57 10.30 11.75
N GLU A 45 -3.25 10.02 12.86
CA GLU A 45 -2.74 10.19 14.23
C GLU A 45 -2.26 8.88 14.86
N LEU A 46 -2.44 7.73 14.19
CA LEU A 46 -2.14 6.41 14.75
C LEU A 46 -0.68 6.28 15.22
N LEU A 47 0.30 6.77 14.44
CA LEU A 47 1.70 6.69 14.85
C LEU A 47 1.96 7.42 16.17
N ASP A 48 1.41 8.63 16.33
CA ASP A 48 1.58 9.41 17.55
C ASP A 48 0.84 8.77 18.74
N ALA A 49 -0.34 8.20 18.51
CA ALA A 49 -1.08 7.47 19.52
C ALA A 49 -0.34 6.21 20.01
N VAL A 50 0.29 5.46 19.10
CA VAL A 50 1.10 4.28 19.46
C VAL A 50 2.39 4.71 20.15
N HIS A 51 3.07 5.75 19.65
CA HIS A 51 4.26 6.30 20.28
C HIS A 51 4.00 6.71 21.74
N LYS A 52 2.91 7.42 21.99
CA LYS A 52 2.48 7.88 23.32
C LYS A 52 1.79 6.80 24.16
N LYS A 53 1.67 5.58 23.62
CA LYS A 53 1.01 4.44 24.27
C LYS A 53 -0.46 4.69 24.65
N VAL A 54 -1.14 5.55 23.89
CA VAL A 54 -2.62 5.63 23.88
C VAL A 54 -3.20 4.34 23.26
N LEU A 55 -2.50 3.81 22.25
CA LEU A 55 -2.74 2.50 21.67
C LEU A 55 -1.50 1.62 21.87
N ASP A 56 -1.70 0.33 22.17
CA ASP A 56 -0.58 -0.63 22.24
C ASP A 56 0.08 -0.85 20.87
N GLY A 57 -0.67 -0.62 19.79
CA GLY A 57 -0.21 -0.74 18.43
C GLY A 57 -1.30 -0.41 17.40
N ALA A 58 -0.91 -0.32 16.15
CA ALA A 58 -1.77 0.00 15.03
C ALA A 58 -1.43 -0.81 13.77
N HIS A 59 -2.44 -1.01 12.93
CA HIS A 59 -2.32 -1.61 11.61
C HIS A 59 -2.55 -0.53 10.55
N SER A 60 -1.48 -0.11 9.89
CA SER A 60 -1.42 1.12 9.09
C SER A 60 -0.56 0.93 7.84
N TRP A 61 -0.14 2.05 7.25
CA TRP A 61 0.74 2.13 6.09
C TRP A 61 1.70 3.31 6.26
N ALA A 62 3.00 3.04 6.16
CA ALA A 62 4.04 4.01 6.55
C ALA A 62 4.01 5.31 5.75
N ALA A 63 3.51 5.30 4.51
CA ALA A 63 3.43 6.51 3.69
C ALA A 63 2.45 7.57 4.25
N TYR A 64 1.58 7.23 5.20
CA TYR A 64 0.83 8.23 5.99
C TYR A 64 1.74 9.11 6.86
N TRP A 65 2.99 8.69 7.10
CA TRP A 65 3.98 9.45 7.86
C TRP A 65 4.88 10.33 6.99
N VAL A 66 4.62 10.44 5.67
CA VAL A 66 5.38 11.29 4.74
C VAL A 66 5.47 12.75 5.22
N GLY A 67 4.43 13.26 5.88
CA GLY A 67 4.44 14.60 6.47
C GLY A 67 5.45 14.78 7.61
N LYS A 68 5.89 13.70 8.26
CA LYS A 68 6.98 13.70 9.25
C LYS A 68 8.34 13.48 8.58
N ASN A 69 8.45 12.50 7.69
CA ASN A 69 9.64 12.28 6.87
C ASN A 69 9.30 11.46 5.61
N LYS A 70 9.71 11.96 4.45
CA LYS A 70 9.46 11.33 3.14
C LYS A 70 10.03 9.93 2.97
N THR A 71 11.04 9.55 3.74
CA THR A 71 11.62 8.19 3.69
C THR A 71 10.60 7.11 4.02
N ALA A 72 9.53 7.44 4.76
CA ALA A 72 8.48 6.49 5.10
C ALA A 72 7.89 5.78 3.88
N VAL A 73 7.79 6.48 2.73
CA VAL A 73 7.22 5.93 1.50
C VAL A 73 8.05 4.76 0.93
N LEU A 74 9.36 4.72 1.19
CA LEU A 74 10.20 3.67 0.61
C LEU A 74 9.95 2.31 1.26
N PHE A 75 9.48 2.28 2.51
CA PHE A 75 9.17 1.03 3.20
C PHE A 75 7.81 0.44 2.83
N THR A 76 7.02 1.15 2.04
CA THR A 76 5.73 0.67 1.58
C THR A 76 5.75 0.12 0.15
N GLY A 77 6.93 0.04 -0.47
CA GLY A 77 7.15 -0.25 -1.89
C GLY A 77 7.36 1.01 -2.75
N GLY A 78 6.87 2.15 -2.28
CA GLY A 78 7.04 3.45 -2.92
C GLY A 78 6.40 3.58 -4.31
N PRO A 79 6.24 4.82 -4.81
CA PRO A 79 5.89 5.03 -6.20
C PRO A 79 6.91 4.38 -7.15
N GLY A 80 6.44 3.85 -8.26
CA GLY A 80 7.28 3.24 -9.29
C GLY A 80 7.73 1.81 -9.02
N GLY A 81 7.22 1.15 -7.97
CA GLY A 81 7.35 -0.28 -7.76
C GLY A 81 8.77 -0.73 -7.38
N THR A 82 9.40 -0.05 -6.43
CA THR A 82 10.69 -0.41 -5.82
C THR A 82 11.77 -0.90 -6.80
N HIS A 83 12.04 -0.16 -7.88
CA HIS A 83 13.01 -0.54 -8.92
C HIS A 83 12.69 -1.87 -9.65
N GLY A 84 11.41 -2.19 -9.81
CA GLY A 84 10.94 -3.37 -10.54
C GLY A 84 10.84 -4.65 -9.72
N MET A 85 11.00 -4.57 -8.39
CA MET A 85 10.77 -5.68 -7.48
C MET A 85 9.27 -5.96 -7.34
N ASP A 86 8.87 -7.23 -7.34
CA ASP A 86 7.52 -7.63 -6.92
C ASP A 86 7.45 -7.85 -5.39
N PHE A 87 6.32 -8.35 -4.88
CA PHE A 87 6.13 -8.59 -3.44
C PHE A 87 7.15 -9.54 -2.84
N ILE A 88 7.52 -10.62 -3.54
CA ILE A 88 8.48 -11.59 -3.03
C ILE A 88 9.85 -10.95 -2.97
N ASP A 89 10.23 -10.20 -4.00
CA ASP A 89 11.52 -9.52 -4.07
C ASP A 89 11.61 -8.41 -2.99
N ALA A 90 10.56 -7.61 -2.81
CA ALA A 90 10.50 -6.55 -1.79
C ALA A 90 10.51 -7.11 -0.36
N MET A 91 9.81 -8.22 -0.11
CA MET A 91 9.87 -8.91 1.19
C MET A 91 11.22 -9.59 1.40
N GLY A 92 11.86 -10.09 0.35
CA GLY A 92 13.25 -10.54 0.37
C GLY A 92 14.20 -9.41 0.76
N TRP A 93 14.04 -8.20 0.22
CA TRP A 93 14.82 -7.05 0.67
C TRP A 93 14.55 -6.70 2.14
N MET A 94 13.29 -6.73 2.58
CA MET A 94 12.94 -6.48 3.98
C MET A 94 13.64 -7.44 4.93
N TYR A 95 13.55 -8.75 4.70
CA TYR A 95 14.05 -9.75 5.65
C TYR A 95 15.50 -10.17 5.43
N GLU A 96 15.96 -10.22 4.18
CA GLU A 96 17.28 -10.75 3.80
C GLU A 96 18.21 -9.65 3.24
N GLY A 97 17.66 -8.51 2.81
CA GLY A 97 18.40 -7.39 2.23
C GLY A 97 18.72 -6.25 3.19
N GLY A 98 18.43 -6.40 4.48
CA GLY A 98 18.67 -5.37 5.50
C GLY A 98 17.54 -4.34 5.64
N GLY A 99 16.44 -4.49 4.90
CA GLY A 99 15.35 -3.51 4.87
C GLY A 99 14.63 -3.35 6.21
N LEU A 100 14.42 -4.43 6.97
CA LEU A 100 13.75 -4.39 8.27
C LEU A 100 14.59 -3.66 9.34
N GLN A 101 15.92 -3.78 9.28
CA GLN A 101 16.83 -3.04 10.14
C GLN A 101 16.76 -1.54 9.83
N LEU A 102 16.79 -1.18 8.54
CA LEU A 102 16.58 0.21 8.10
C LEU A 102 15.20 0.72 8.51
N TYR A 103 14.17 -0.12 8.47
CA TYR A 103 12.82 0.28 8.81
C TYR A 103 12.67 0.60 10.31
N ASN A 104 13.27 -0.21 11.18
CA ASN A 104 13.29 0.07 12.61
C ASN A 104 14.26 1.21 12.97
N GLU A 105 15.37 1.38 12.23
CA GLU A 105 16.26 2.55 12.32
C GLU A 105 15.50 3.85 11.97
N PHE A 106 14.65 3.82 10.95
CA PHE A 106 13.81 4.95 10.57
C PHE A 106 12.91 5.41 11.73
N TYR A 107 12.17 4.50 12.34
CA TYR A 107 11.29 4.86 13.46
C TYR A 107 12.06 5.35 14.68
N ARG A 108 13.16 4.68 15.03
CA ARG A 108 13.94 4.96 16.24
C ARG A 108 14.80 6.23 16.12
N ASP A 109 15.55 6.38 15.04
CA ASP A 109 16.62 7.37 14.95
C ASP A 109 16.21 8.59 14.11
N VAL A 110 15.35 8.39 13.11
CA VAL A 110 14.90 9.47 12.21
C VAL A 110 13.61 10.11 12.74
N LEU A 111 12.56 9.33 12.96
CA LEU A 111 11.30 9.83 13.49
C LEU A 111 11.34 10.00 15.02
N LYS A 112 12.24 9.30 15.71
CA LYS A 112 12.40 9.34 17.18
C LYS A 112 11.12 9.00 17.94
N VAL A 113 10.41 7.99 17.45
CA VAL A 113 9.18 7.47 18.05
C VAL A 113 9.41 6.10 18.67
N ASN A 114 8.75 5.85 19.79
CA ASN A 114 8.86 4.60 20.56
C ASN A 114 7.97 3.49 19.96
N VAL A 115 8.30 3.02 18.76
CA VAL A 115 7.60 1.92 18.09
C VAL A 115 8.58 0.93 17.47
N ILE A 116 8.15 -0.32 17.35
CA ILE A 116 8.74 -1.30 16.44
C ILE A 116 7.77 -1.51 15.27
N ALA A 117 8.31 -1.75 14.08
CA ALA A 117 7.53 -1.94 12.86
C ALA A 117 7.74 -3.33 12.28
N ILE A 118 6.63 -3.94 11.87
CA ILE A 118 6.59 -5.28 11.28
C ILE A 118 5.82 -5.19 9.96
N PRO A 119 6.43 -5.54 8.82
CA PRO A 119 5.74 -5.59 7.53
C PRO A 119 4.55 -6.54 7.56
N ILE A 120 3.41 -6.06 7.03
CA ILE A 120 2.18 -6.85 6.85
C ILE A 120 1.43 -6.32 5.61
N LEU A 121 0.24 -6.84 5.32
CA LEU A 121 -0.71 -6.27 4.37
C LEU A 121 -0.15 -6.04 2.95
N PRO A 122 -0.16 -7.07 2.08
CA PRO A 122 0.21 -6.94 0.67
C PRO A 122 -0.94 -6.38 -0.18
N ALA A 123 -1.23 -5.09 -0.04
CA ALA A 123 -2.36 -4.44 -0.71
C ALA A 123 -2.01 -3.96 -2.13
N GLY A 124 -1.46 -4.84 -2.98
CA GLY A 124 -1.15 -4.51 -4.37
C GLY A 124 -0.93 -5.75 -5.27
N PRO A 125 -0.71 -5.56 -6.58
CA PRO A 125 -0.65 -4.28 -7.28
C PRO A 125 -2.00 -3.56 -7.32
N GLN A 126 -1.97 -2.25 -7.16
CA GLN A 126 -3.19 -1.43 -7.15
C GLN A 126 -3.61 -0.95 -8.54
N ALA A 127 -4.90 -0.68 -8.66
CA ALA A 127 -5.47 0.00 -9.82
C ALA A 127 -4.94 1.44 -9.92
N PHE A 128 -4.89 1.99 -11.13
CA PHE A 128 -4.55 3.40 -11.33
C PHE A 128 -5.57 4.35 -10.69
N GLY A 129 -6.85 3.93 -10.63
CA GLY A 129 -7.89 4.60 -9.87
C GLY A 129 -9.22 4.70 -10.60
N TRP A 130 -10.11 5.49 -10.03
CA TRP A 130 -11.46 5.79 -10.51
C TRP A 130 -11.55 7.23 -11.00
N PHE A 131 -12.29 7.43 -12.09
CA PHE A 131 -12.34 8.71 -12.78
C PHE A 131 -13.76 9.06 -13.20
N LYS A 132 -14.12 10.34 -13.04
CA LYS A 132 -15.38 10.92 -13.52
C LYS A 132 -15.51 10.96 -15.03
N ARG A 133 -14.38 11.03 -15.74
CA ARG A 133 -14.29 11.05 -17.21
C ARG A 133 -13.10 10.19 -17.67
N PRO A 134 -13.12 9.63 -18.89
CA PRO A 134 -12.02 8.79 -19.36
C PRO A 134 -10.72 9.58 -19.49
N ILE A 135 -9.59 8.87 -19.39
CA ILE A 135 -8.23 9.38 -19.62
C ILE A 135 -7.61 8.66 -20.82
N LYS A 136 -6.99 9.43 -21.71
CA LYS A 136 -6.27 8.90 -22.87
C LYS A 136 -4.79 9.25 -22.84
N ASN A 137 -4.46 10.38 -22.23
CA ASN A 137 -3.11 10.91 -22.11
C ASN A 137 -3.04 11.92 -20.95
N LEU A 138 -1.85 12.45 -20.69
CA LEU A 138 -1.61 13.41 -19.60
C LEU A 138 -2.41 14.72 -19.71
N ALA A 139 -2.81 15.15 -20.91
CA ALA A 139 -3.59 16.38 -21.07
C ALA A 139 -4.96 16.26 -20.37
N ASP A 140 -5.49 15.03 -20.24
CA ASP A 140 -6.74 14.78 -19.52
C ASP A 140 -6.62 15.01 -18.01
N PHE A 141 -5.41 15.06 -17.44
CA PHE A 141 -5.23 15.31 -16.01
C PHE A 141 -5.51 16.76 -15.62
N LYS A 142 -5.41 17.68 -16.60
CA LYS A 142 -5.58 19.11 -16.37
C LYS A 142 -6.97 19.40 -15.77
N GLY A 143 -6.94 20.07 -14.62
CA GLY A 143 -8.16 20.50 -13.90
C GLY A 143 -8.85 19.39 -13.11
N MET A 144 -8.37 18.15 -13.20
CA MET A 144 -8.94 17.02 -12.48
C MET A 144 -8.47 17.05 -11.02
N LYS A 145 -9.42 17.04 -10.08
CA LYS A 145 -9.14 17.01 -8.64
C LYS A 145 -9.17 15.56 -8.14
N CYS A 146 -8.02 14.93 -7.95
CA CYS A 146 -7.94 13.54 -7.51
C CYS A 146 -7.56 13.42 -6.05
N ARG A 147 -8.22 12.51 -5.33
CA ARG A 147 -7.64 12.02 -4.08
C ARG A 147 -6.37 11.23 -4.40
N GLN A 148 -5.27 11.65 -3.80
CA GLN A 148 -3.96 11.02 -3.84
C GLN A 148 -3.28 11.22 -2.48
N THR A 149 -2.44 10.28 -2.06
CA THR A 149 -1.75 10.37 -0.76
C THR A 149 -0.24 10.11 -0.87
N GLY A 150 0.48 10.39 0.21
CA GLY A 150 1.94 10.24 0.29
C GLY A 150 2.69 11.00 -0.82
N MET A 151 3.84 10.46 -1.24
CA MET A 151 4.62 11.03 -2.35
C MET A 151 4.01 10.75 -3.73
N ALA A 152 3.06 9.82 -3.85
CA ALA A 152 2.32 9.63 -5.10
C ALA A 152 1.54 10.91 -5.47
N ALA A 153 1.01 11.63 -4.48
CA ALA A 153 0.38 12.94 -4.70
C ALA A 153 1.33 13.96 -5.34
N GLU A 154 2.62 13.97 -4.97
CA GLU A 154 3.63 14.84 -5.58
C GLU A 154 3.89 14.46 -7.04
N VAL A 155 4.00 13.16 -7.34
CA VAL A 155 4.17 12.64 -8.71
C VAL A 155 2.98 13.03 -9.58
N PHE A 156 1.75 12.75 -9.13
CA PHE A 156 0.54 13.09 -9.88
C PHE A 156 0.36 14.60 -10.08
N THR A 157 0.76 15.41 -9.09
CA THR A 157 0.76 16.87 -9.22
C THR A 157 1.74 17.32 -10.29
N ALA A 158 2.96 16.77 -10.30
CA ALA A 158 3.96 17.06 -11.33
C ALA A 158 3.51 16.61 -12.74
N MET A 159 2.68 15.57 -12.83
CA MET A 159 2.05 15.12 -14.07
C MET A 159 0.80 15.94 -14.48
N GLY A 160 0.38 16.93 -13.68
CA GLY A 160 -0.67 17.89 -14.03
C GLY A 160 -2.04 17.69 -13.36
N MET A 161 -2.19 16.70 -12.47
CA MET A 161 -3.39 16.56 -11.65
C MET A 161 -3.40 17.59 -10.50
N ARG A 162 -4.59 17.93 -9.99
CA ARG A 162 -4.73 18.61 -8.70
C ARG A 162 -5.00 17.55 -7.64
N THR A 163 -4.11 17.41 -6.66
CA THR A 163 -4.23 16.35 -5.66
C THR A 163 -4.88 16.85 -4.37
N VAL A 164 -5.64 15.99 -3.71
CA VAL A 164 -6.28 16.23 -2.41
C VAL A 164 -5.94 15.07 -1.49
N ASN A 165 -5.31 15.34 -0.35
CA ASN A 165 -4.95 14.30 0.61
C ASN A 165 -6.09 14.10 1.63
N MET A 166 -6.56 12.87 1.79
CA MET A 166 -7.53 12.47 2.82
C MET A 166 -7.44 10.96 3.10
N PRO A 167 -7.86 10.50 4.29
CA PRO A 167 -7.99 9.07 4.60
C PRO A 167 -8.98 8.34 3.69
N GLY A 168 -8.83 7.01 3.56
CA GLY A 168 -9.66 6.19 2.68
C GLY A 168 -11.17 6.31 2.94
N GLY A 169 -11.56 6.30 4.22
CA GLY A 169 -12.97 6.42 4.63
C GLY A 169 -13.63 7.74 4.24
N GLU A 170 -12.87 8.76 3.85
CA GLU A 170 -13.39 10.07 3.44
C GLU A 170 -13.57 10.22 1.92
N ILE A 171 -13.05 9.27 1.12
CA ILE A 171 -13.08 9.33 -0.35
C ILE A 171 -14.52 9.36 -0.87
N LEU A 172 -15.35 8.40 -0.47
CA LEU A 172 -16.72 8.29 -0.98
C LEU A 172 -17.57 9.53 -0.60
N PRO A 173 -17.60 9.99 0.68
CA PRO A 173 -18.29 11.23 1.04
C PRO A 173 -17.76 12.47 0.31
N ALA A 174 -16.45 12.57 0.06
CA ALA A 174 -15.88 13.70 -0.69
C ALA A 174 -16.30 13.66 -2.17
N ALA A 175 -16.37 12.48 -2.76
CA ALA A 175 -16.81 12.27 -4.13
C ALA A 175 -18.31 12.60 -4.30
N GLU A 176 -19.17 12.16 -3.38
CA GLU A 176 -20.60 12.49 -3.35
C GLU A 176 -20.87 14.00 -3.28
N ARG A 177 -20.05 14.72 -2.51
CA ARG A 177 -20.11 16.20 -2.41
C ARG A 177 -19.46 16.93 -3.60
N GLY A 178 -18.89 16.21 -4.57
CA GLY A 178 -18.21 16.80 -5.73
C GLY A 178 -16.91 17.53 -5.39
N VAL A 179 -16.28 17.22 -4.25
CA VAL A 179 -14.98 17.81 -3.85
C VAL A 179 -13.85 17.28 -4.73
N ILE A 180 -13.95 16.01 -5.14
CA ILE A 180 -12.99 15.29 -5.98
C ILE A 180 -13.68 14.70 -7.21
N ASP A 181 -12.97 14.63 -8.33
CA ASP A 181 -13.40 14.06 -9.61
C ASP A 181 -12.81 12.66 -9.87
N CYS A 182 -11.93 12.21 -8.99
CA CYS A 182 -11.21 10.95 -9.10
C CYS A 182 -10.61 10.57 -7.75
N ALA A 183 -10.28 9.30 -7.60
CA ALA A 183 -9.50 8.78 -6.49
C ALA A 183 -8.77 7.51 -6.91
N GLU A 184 -7.57 7.31 -6.40
CA GLU A 184 -7.05 5.96 -6.20
C GLU A 184 -7.43 5.46 -4.80
N TRP A 185 -7.41 4.13 -4.64
CA TRP A 185 -7.44 3.52 -3.32
C TRP A 185 -6.68 2.20 -3.32
N VAL A 186 -7.25 1.15 -3.93
CA VAL A 186 -6.56 -0.15 -4.05
C VAL A 186 -6.97 -0.87 -5.33
N GLY A 187 -8.25 -1.16 -5.53
CA GLY A 187 -8.77 -1.86 -6.70
C GLY A 187 -9.63 -3.07 -6.37
N GLY A 188 -10.27 -3.62 -7.41
CA GLY A 188 -11.11 -4.83 -7.37
C GLY A 188 -11.99 -4.97 -6.13
N VAL A 189 -11.75 -5.99 -5.29
CA VAL A 189 -12.66 -6.28 -4.16
C VAL A 189 -12.70 -5.17 -3.11
N GLU A 190 -11.58 -4.50 -2.87
CA GLU A 190 -11.52 -3.41 -1.90
C GLU A 190 -12.40 -2.25 -2.38
N ASP A 191 -12.19 -1.80 -3.62
CA ASP A 191 -12.94 -0.68 -4.21
C ASP A 191 -14.41 -1.01 -4.47
N LEU A 192 -14.71 -2.28 -4.75
CA LEU A 192 -16.09 -2.77 -4.84
C LEU A 192 -16.80 -2.60 -3.49
N ARG A 193 -16.17 -3.03 -2.38
CA ARG A 193 -16.72 -2.87 -1.02
C ARG A 193 -16.77 -1.41 -0.58
N ALA A 194 -15.80 -0.60 -0.98
CA ALA A 194 -15.79 0.84 -0.72
C ALA A 194 -16.90 1.59 -1.50
N GLY A 195 -17.47 0.98 -2.55
CA GLY A 195 -18.63 1.52 -3.25
C GLY A 195 -18.31 2.59 -4.30
N PHE A 196 -17.06 2.73 -4.75
CA PHE A 196 -16.67 3.79 -5.70
C PHE A 196 -17.39 3.70 -7.05
N HIS A 197 -17.82 2.49 -7.43
CA HIS A 197 -18.63 2.24 -8.62
C HIS A 197 -20.00 2.93 -8.60
N ASN A 198 -20.47 3.40 -7.45
CA ASN A 198 -21.70 4.19 -7.32
C ASN A 198 -21.51 5.63 -7.82
N ILE A 199 -20.27 6.14 -7.83
CA ILE A 199 -19.95 7.52 -8.21
C ILE A 199 -19.27 7.58 -9.59
N TRP A 200 -18.33 6.67 -9.85
CA TRP A 200 -17.51 6.69 -11.06
C TRP A 200 -17.62 5.38 -11.84
N LYS A 201 -17.59 5.49 -13.18
CA LYS A 201 -17.73 4.32 -14.09
C LYS A 201 -16.48 4.05 -14.93
N TYR A 202 -15.42 4.83 -14.78
CA TYR A 202 -14.14 4.58 -15.44
C TYR A 202 -13.11 4.18 -14.40
N HIS A 203 -12.65 2.94 -14.47
CA HIS A 203 -11.66 2.38 -13.57
C HIS A 203 -10.45 1.92 -14.39
N TYR A 204 -9.28 2.47 -14.11
CA TYR A 204 -8.06 2.20 -14.87
C TYR A 204 -7.10 1.31 -14.08
N THR A 205 -6.47 0.35 -14.75
CA THR A 205 -5.51 -0.60 -14.16
C THR A 205 -4.47 -1.04 -15.21
N PRO A 206 -3.21 -1.32 -14.86
CA PRO A 206 -2.59 -1.20 -13.53
C PRO A 206 -2.18 0.24 -13.20
N GLY A 207 -1.86 0.50 -11.93
CA GLY A 207 -1.18 1.71 -11.48
C GLY A 207 0.31 1.47 -11.21
N MET A 208 1.14 2.50 -11.38
CA MET A 208 2.56 2.46 -10.97
C MET A 208 2.83 3.14 -9.62
N HIS A 209 1.85 3.85 -9.06
CA HIS A 209 2.01 4.50 -7.76
C HIS A 209 2.09 3.50 -6.60
N GLU A 210 1.46 2.33 -6.75
CA GLU A 210 1.33 1.30 -5.72
C GLU A 210 1.33 -0.11 -6.35
N ASN A 211 2.38 -0.39 -7.14
CA ASN A 211 2.56 -1.71 -7.76
C ASN A 211 2.94 -2.79 -6.72
N VAL A 212 3.72 -2.38 -5.72
CA VAL A 212 3.95 -3.13 -4.48
C VAL A 212 3.52 -2.21 -3.34
N THR A 213 2.58 -2.69 -2.52
CA THR A 213 2.08 -1.98 -1.33
C THR A 213 2.21 -2.88 -0.14
N ILE A 214 3.13 -2.53 0.75
CA ILE A 214 3.36 -3.23 2.01
C ILE A 214 2.88 -2.31 3.14
N GLY A 215 1.88 -2.76 3.88
CA GLY A 215 1.46 -2.11 5.11
C GLY A 215 2.33 -2.49 6.31
N GLU A 216 1.92 -2.03 7.48
CA GLU A 216 2.68 -2.24 8.71
C GLU A 216 1.79 -2.51 9.92
N LEU A 217 2.33 -3.32 10.81
CA LEU A 217 2.00 -3.30 12.22
C LEU A 217 3.05 -2.45 12.93
N ILE A 218 2.61 -1.38 13.57
CA ILE A 218 3.44 -0.66 14.54
C ILE A 218 2.99 -1.03 15.95
N ILE A 219 3.93 -1.37 16.81
CA ILE A 219 3.66 -1.73 18.22
C ILE A 219 4.50 -0.81 19.09
N ASN A 220 3.91 -0.28 20.17
CA ASN A 220 4.62 0.56 21.12
C ASN A 220 5.84 -0.20 21.68
N GLY A 221 7.01 0.45 21.71
CA GLY A 221 8.25 -0.22 22.11
C GLY A 221 8.25 -0.73 23.55
N ASP A 222 7.54 -0.07 24.47
CA ASP A 222 7.44 -0.52 25.87
C ASP A 222 6.46 -1.69 26.02
N VAL A 223 5.45 -1.79 25.15
CA VAL A 223 4.58 -2.98 25.07
C VAL A 223 5.38 -4.15 24.52
N TRP A 224 6.11 -3.94 23.42
CA TRP A 224 6.92 -4.97 22.79
C TRP A 224 7.96 -5.58 23.74
N LYS A 225 8.68 -4.75 24.50
CA LYS A 225 9.69 -5.19 25.48
C LYS A 225 9.13 -6.03 26.62
N LYS A 226 7.82 -5.93 26.91
CA LYS A 226 7.16 -6.75 27.95
C LYS A 226 6.77 -8.13 27.46
N LEU A 227 6.73 -8.34 26.15
CA LEU A 227 6.41 -9.64 25.58
C LEU A 227 7.60 -10.59 25.74
N PRO A 228 7.39 -11.82 26.24
CA PRO A 228 8.44 -12.83 26.22
C PRO A 228 8.79 -13.18 24.76
N PRO A 229 10.02 -13.66 24.50
CA PRO A 229 10.52 -13.89 23.14
C PRO A 229 9.62 -14.80 22.28
N ASP A 230 8.96 -15.78 22.88
CA ASP A 230 8.05 -16.67 22.15
C ASP A 230 6.78 -15.96 21.67
N LEU A 231 6.26 -14.99 22.43
CA LEU A 231 5.12 -14.17 22.00
C LEU A 231 5.53 -13.14 20.92
N GLN A 232 6.77 -12.64 20.98
CA GLN A 232 7.33 -11.80 19.92
C GLN A 232 7.44 -12.61 18.60
N GLU A 233 7.95 -13.83 18.67
CA GLU A 233 8.05 -14.73 17.52
C GLU A 233 6.67 -15.10 16.94
N ILE A 234 5.68 -15.35 17.82
CA ILE A 234 4.29 -15.58 17.38
C ILE A 234 3.74 -14.39 16.59
N ILE A 235 4.03 -13.15 16.99
CA ILE A 235 3.60 -11.96 16.26
C ILE A 235 4.27 -11.90 14.88
N HIS A 236 5.59 -12.11 14.80
CA HIS A 236 6.31 -12.11 13.52
C HIS A 236 5.80 -13.21 12.58
N THR A 237 5.64 -14.43 13.10
CA THR A 237 5.12 -15.57 12.34
C THR A 237 3.68 -15.31 11.87
N ALA A 238 2.81 -14.78 12.74
CA ALA A 238 1.43 -14.47 12.38
C ALA A 238 1.35 -13.36 11.32
N ALA A 239 2.20 -12.34 11.39
CA ALA A 239 2.23 -11.26 10.40
C ALA A 239 2.62 -11.79 9.01
N THR A 240 3.69 -12.59 8.92
CA THR A 240 4.16 -13.18 7.66
C THR A 240 3.15 -14.17 7.08
N GLU A 241 2.56 -15.04 7.90
CA GLU A 241 1.52 -15.97 7.42
C GLU A 241 0.26 -15.24 6.95
N THR A 242 -0.16 -14.21 7.69
CA THR A 242 -1.31 -13.37 7.31
C THR A 242 -1.05 -12.67 6.00
N PHE A 243 0.15 -12.13 5.80
CA PHE A 243 0.56 -11.49 4.54
C PHE A 243 0.27 -12.42 3.35
N PHE A 244 0.87 -13.61 3.33
CA PHE A 244 0.73 -14.53 2.19
C PHE A 244 -0.69 -15.08 2.04
N ARG A 245 -1.31 -15.51 3.15
CA ARG A 245 -2.65 -16.13 3.08
C ARG A 245 -3.73 -15.14 2.68
N TRP A 246 -3.63 -13.90 3.17
CA TRP A 246 -4.53 -12.84 2.73
C TRP A 246 -4.30 -12.54 1.26
N TRP A 247 -3.04 -12.40 0.80
CA TRP A 247 -2.74 -12.13 -0.61
C TRP A 247 -3.34 -13.18 -1.56
N MET A 248 -3.14 -14.47 -1.25
CA MET A 248 -3.70 -15.57 -2.04
C MET A 248 -5.24 -15.54 -2.09
N ARG A 249 -5.90 -15.28 -0.95
CA ARG A 249 -7.36 -15.12 -0.90
C ARG A 249 -7.81 -13.93 -1.74
N TRP A 250 -7.08 -12.82 -1.61
CA TRP A 250 -7.38 -11.55 -2.24
C TRP A 250 -7.34 -11.62 -3.77
N GLN A 251 -6.39 -12.37 -4.34
CA GLN A 251 -6.34 -12.64 -5.79
C GLN A 251 -7.63 -13.28 -6.32
N ARG A 252 -8.18 -14.27 -5.61
CA ARG A 252 -9.47 -14.89 -6.00
C ARG A 252 -10.62 -13.88 -5.89
N GLN A 253 -10.65 -13.11 -4.81
CA GLN A 253 -11.67 -12.09 -4.58
C GLN A 253 -11.61 -10.96 -5.62
N HIS A 254 -10.43 -10.59 -6.11
CA HIS A 254 -10.28 -9.65 -7.22
C HIS A 254 -10.97 -10.15 -8.48
N ALA A 255 -10.76 -11.41 -8.85
CA ALA A 255 -11.40 -11.97 -10.04
C ALA A 255 -12.94 -11.91 -9.94
N ASP A 256 -13.50 -12.25 -8.77
CA ASP A 256 -14.94 -12.14 -8.53
C ASP A 256 -15.43 -10.69 -8.56
N ALA A 257 -14.68 -9.78 -7.95
CA ALA A 257 -15.06 -8.37 -7.89
C ALA A 257 -15.00 -7.69 -9.26
N LEU A 258 -13.98 -7.97 -10.08
CA LEU A 258 -13.88 -7.44 -11.44
C LEU A 258 -15.07 -7.90 -12.30
N LYS A 259 -15.44 -9.18 -12.19
CA LYS A 259 -16.63 -9.71 -12.84
C LYS A 259 -17.89 -8.98 -12.40
N GLU A 260 -18.10 -8.81 -11.09
CA GLU A 260 -19.28 -8.09 -10.57
C GLU A 260 -19.30 -6.63 -11.05
N LEU A 261 -18.17 -5.92 -10.95
CA LEU A 261 -18.04 -4.53 -11.38
C LEU A 261 -18.43 -4.36 -12.87
N GLN A 262 -18.01 -5.25 -13.74
CA GLN A 262 -18.33 -5.20 -15.18
C GLN A 262 -19.78 -5.63 -15.45
N GLU A 263 -20.19 -6.81 -14.95
CA GLU A 263 -21.46 -7.43 -15.34
C GLU A 263 -22.67 -6.79 -14.65
N LYS A 264 -22.56 -6.47 -13.36
CA LYS A 264 -23.67 -5.94 -12.55
C LYS A 264 -23.64 -4.42 -12.50
N HIS A 265 -22.48 -3.84 -12.21
CA HIS A 265 -22.35 -2.39 -11.99
C HIS A 265 -22.00 -1.59 -13.25
N LYS A 266 -21.77 -2.28 -14.38
CA LYS A 266 -21.47 -1.71 -15.69
C LYS A 266 -20.27 -0.74 -15.67
N VAL A 267 -19.26 -1.07 -14.88
CA VAL A 267 -18.01 -0.31 -14.82
C VAL A 267 -17.15 -0.61 -16.04
N ASN A 268 -16.61 0.45 -16.66
CA ASN A 268 -15.60 0.35 -17.70
C ASN A 268 -14.24 0.16 -17.03
N ILE A 269 -13.81 -1.09 -16.93
CA ILE A 269 -12.46 -1.45 -16.48
C ILE A 269 -11.53 -1.38 -17.68
N LEU A 270 -10.59 -0.44 -17.65
CA LEU A 270 -9.77 -0.04 -18.79
C LEU A 270 -8.29 -0.20 -18.48
N LYS A 271 -7.48 -0.49 -19.50
CA LYS A 271 -6.03 -0.48 -19.37
C LYS A 271 -5.56 0.97 -19.21
N THR A 272 -4.71 1.23 -18.22
CA THR A 272 -4.00 2.52 -18.12
C THR A 272 -3.09 2.70 -19.35
N PRO A 273 -3.16 3.85 -20.05
CA PRO A 273 -2.25 4.13 -21.16
C PRO A 273 -0.77 3.97 -20.78
N ASP A 274 0.01 3.27 -21.60
CA ASP A 274 1.40 2.94 -21.29
C ASP A 274 2.29 4.19 -21.19
N ASP A 275 1.98 5.25 -21.95
CA ASP A 275 2.67 6.54 -21.90
C ASP A 275 2.50 7.23 -20.53
N ILE A 276 1.32 7.14 -19.93
CA ILE A 276 1.05 7.61 -18.56
C ILE A 276 1.90 6.82 -17.56
N LEU A 277 1.98 5.50 -17.70
CA LEU A 277 2.77 4.66 -16.78
C LEU A 277 4.27 4.96 -16.90
N ILE A 278 4.78 5.13 -18.12
CA ILE A 278 6.17 5.48 -18.38
C ILE A 278 6.48 6.88 -17.82
N GLU A 279 5.60 7.87 -18.03
CA GLU A 279 5.82 9.21 -17.48
C GLU A 279 5.77 9.23 -15.96
N PHE A 280 4.92 8.39 -15.34
CA PHE A 280 4.88 8.23 -13.90
C PHE A 280 6.24 7.77 -13.36
N LEU A 281 6.84 6.74 -13.97
CA LEU A 281 8.16 6.23 -13.57
C LEU A 281 9.25 7.30 -13.70
N LYS A 282 9.30 8.02 -14.82
CA LYS A 282 10.26 9.12 -15.02
C LYS A 282 10.09 10.24 -13.99
N THR A 283 8.84 10.60 -13.71
CA THR A 283 8.51 11.66 -12.75
C THR A 283 8.89 11.23 -11.32
N TRP A 284 8.60 9.99 -10.96
CA TRP A 284 9.06 9.41 -9.70
C TRP A 284 10.58 9.44 -9.57
N ASP A 285 11.33 8.94 -10.57
CA ASP A 285 12.79 8.91 -10.53
C ASP A 285 13.37 10.31 -10.30
N LYS A 286 12.79 11.33 -10.95
CA LYS A 286 13.19 12.74 -10.75
C LYS A 286 12.92 13.20 -9.32
N ILE A 287 11.73 12.95 -8.78
CA ILE A 287 11.35 13.36 -7.42
C ILE A 287 12.19 12.61 -6.37
N ALA A 288 12.37 11.31 -6.53
CA ALA A 288 13.18 10.49 -5.64
C ALA A 288 14.65 10.92 -5.64
N ALA A 289 15.22 11.23 -6.81
CA ALA A 289 16.59 11.77 -6.91
C ALA A 289 16.73 13.13 -6.22
N GLN A 290 15.74 14.02 -6.38
CA GLN A 290 15.72 15.32 -5.70
C GLN A 290 15.60 15.17 -4.18
N GLU A 291 14.82 14.20 -3.69
CA GLU A 291 14.70 13.90 -2.27
C GLU A 291 16.00 13.29 -1.72
N ALA A 292 16.56 12.31 -2.41
CA ALA A 292 17.84 11.68 -2.05
C ALA A 292 19.00 12.68 -1.97
N ALA A 293 18.99 13.75 -2.78
CA ALA A 293 20.01 14.79 -2.74
C ALA A 293 20.01 15.61 -1.43
N LYS A 294 18.87 15.70 -0.73
CA LYS A 294 18.71 16.53 0.48
C LYS A 294 18.37 15.74 1.75
N ASN A 295 18.01 14.46 1.62
CA ASN A 295 17.63 13.59 2.73
C ASN A 295 18.57 12.37 2.76
N PRO A 296 19.63 12.40 3.58
CA PRO A 296 20.64 11.33 3.61
C PRO A 296 20.07 9.96 3.96
N PHE A 297 19.07 9.91 4.84
CA PHE A 297 18.46 8.65 5.23
C PHE A 297 17.55 8.09 4.11
N PHE A 298 16.79 8.95 3.42
CA PHE A 298 16.08 8.57 2.20
C PHE A 298 17.05 7.98 1.17
N LYS A 299 18.16 8.67 0.91
CA LYS A 299 19.20 8.20 -0.02
C LYS A 299 19.73 6.83 0.37
N LYS A 300 20.08 6.62 1.65
CA LYS A 300 20.56 5.34 2.18
C LYS A 300 19.57 4.20 1.90
N VAL A 301 18.29 4.40 2.18
CA VAL A 301 17.24 3.39 1.95
C VAL A 301 17.04 3.14 0.46
N TRP A 302 16.94 4.20 -0.34
CA TRP A 302 16.70 4.11 -1.78
C TRP A 302 17.85 3.41 -2.52
N GLU A 303 19.10 3.70 -2.16
CA GLU A 303 20.30 3.03 -2.70
C GLU A 303 20.37 1.56 -2.27
N SER A 304 20.02 1.24 -1.02
CA SER A 304 19.92 -0.15 -0.54
C SER A 304 18.92 -0.96 -1.36
N GLN A 305 17.72 -0.41 -1.60
CA GLN A 305 16.71 -1.04 -2.45
C GLN A 305 17.20 -1.24 -3.88
N LYS A 306 17.81 -0.20 -4.47
CA LYS A 306 18.35 -0.25 -5.83
C LYS A 306 19.45 -1.32 -5.96
N GLN A 307 20.34 -1.41 -4.97
CA GLN A 307 21.40 -2.41 -4.95
C GLN A 307 20.83 -3.82 -4.90
N TYR A 308 19.88 -4.09 -4.01
CA TYR A 308 19.23 -5.39 -3.92
C TYR A 308 18.48 -5.72 -5.22
N ALA A 309 17.69 -4.79 -5.75
CA ALA A 309 16.95 -4.93 -7.00
C ALA A 309 17.86 -5.22 -8.21
N SER A 310 19.05 -4.61 -8.25
CA SER A 310 20.01 -4.81 -9.35
C SER A 310 20.48 -6.25 -9.52
N PHE A 311 20.36 -7.06 -8.46
CA PHE A 311 20.68 -8.49 -8.50
C PHE A 311 19.44 -9.35 -8.76
N VAL A 312 18.36 -9.13 -8.00
CA VAL A 312 17.18 -10.04 -8.04
C VAL A 312 16.31 -9.84 -9.27
N VAL A 313 16.10 -8.58 -9.71
CA VAL A 313 15.17 -8.28 -10.82
C VAL A 313 15.69 -8.83 -12.15
N PRO A 314 16.95 -8.61 -12.57
CA PRO A 314 17.47 -9.20 -13.80
C PRO A 314 17.47 -10.73 -13.76
N THR A 315 17.84 -11.32 -12.63
CA THR A 315 17.84 -12.79 -12.43
C THR A 315 16.44 -13.35 -12.64
N LYS A 316 15.42 -12.73 -12.05
CA LYS A 316 14.03 -13.14 -12.21
C LYS A 316 13.54 -12.99 -13.65
N ARG A 317 13.86 -11.87 -14.31
CA ARG A 317 13.55 -11.66 -15.74
C ARG A 317 14.16 -12.71 -16.65
N PHE A 318 15.32 -13.26 -16.28
CA PHE A 318 15.98 -14.33 -17.03
C PHE A 318 15.37 -15.70 -16.73
N MET A 319 15.12 -16.02 -15.45
CA MET A 319 14.66 -17.34 -15.03
C MET A 319 13.16 -17.58 -15.23
N PHE A 320 12.33 -16.54 -15.13
CA PHE A 320 10.87 -16.67 -15.15
C PHE A 320 10.35 -16.35 -16.55
N PRO A 321 9.47 -17.20 -17.12
CA PRO A 321 8.77 -16.83 -18.33
C PRO A 321 7.88 -15.61 -18.05
N PRO A 322 7.75 -14.66 -19.00
CA PRO A 322 6.80 -13.57 -18.88
C PRO A 322 5.39 -14.11 -18.62
N TYR A 323 4.68 -13.55 -17.63
CA TYR A 323 3.32 -14.00 -17.27
C TYR A 323 2.40 -14.08 -18.50
N GLU A 324 2.45 -13.05 -19.36
CA GLU A 324 1.63 -12.93 -20.56
C GLU A 324 1.85 -14.08 -21.55
N PHE A 325 3.02 -14.72 -21.56
CA PHE A 325 3.36 -15.73 -22.57
C PHE A 325 2.41 -16.94 -22.53
N ALA A 326 2.26 -17.56 -21.37
CA ALA A 326 1.32 -18.66 -21.19
C ALA A 326 -0.12 -18.15 -21.05
N ALA A 327 -0.32 -16.99 -20.40
CA ALA A 327 -1.64 -16.43 -20.21
C ALA A 327 -2.35 -16.13 -21.54
N ASP A 328 -1.66 -15.48 -22.49
CA ASP A 328 -2.24 -15.14 -23.80
C ASP A 328 -2.47 -16.38 -24.68
N HIS A 329 -1.72 -17.47 -24.47
CA HIS A 329 -1.95 -18.75 -25.15
C HIS A 329 -3.25 -19.43 -24.70
N TYR A 330 -3.47 -19.52 -23.38
CA TYR A 330 -4.67 -20.18 -22.82
C TYR A 330 -5.89 -19.26 -22.73
N TRP A 331 -5.68 -17.96 -22.59
CA TRP A 331 -6.70 -16.94 -22.41
C TRP A 331 -6.45 -15.74 -23.34
N PRO A 332 -6.68 -15.89 -24.66
CA PRO A 332 -6.42 -14.83 -25.62
C PRO A 332 -7.19 -13.56 -25.29
N ARG A 333 -6.51 -12.41 -25.37
CA ARG A 333 -7.14 -11.10 -25.20
C ARG A 333 -8.18 -10.89 -26.29
N LYS A 334 -9.39 -10.50 -25.89
CA LYS A 334 -10.42 -10.07 -26.85
C LYS A 334 -9.95 -8.76 -27.48
N LYS A 335 -9.92 -8.71 -28.81
CA LYS A 335 -9.52 -7.52 -29.59
C LYS A 335 -10.51 -6.38 -29.41
#